data_AF-A0A0X3XRU2-F1
#
_entry.id   AF-A0A0X3XRU2-F1
#
_cell.length_a   1.000
_cell.length_b   1.000
_cell.length_c   1.000
_cell.angle_alpha   90.00
_cell.angle_beta   90.00
_cell.angle_gamma   90.00
#
_symmetry.space_group_name_H-M   'P 1'
#
loop_
_entity.id
_entity.type
_entity.pdbx_description
1 polymer ?
#
loop_
_entity_poly.entity_id
_entity_poly.type
_entity_poly.pdbx_seq_one_letter_code
_entity_poly.pdbx_strand_id
1 'polypeptide(L)'
;MTVLARAPRWLRPLADGEPAALEFLGKALHGYFHAALAPHWPAVRAQIEADRAVRAREMLRGGVDALLSGLGPSLRWRPPVLETAYPFDRDLRLDGRGLLLLPSVFCWQTPITLTDPDLPPVLVYPVARSYRWWLPQQTGPEPRTLARLLGHGRAVVLRALEDGCTTSEVARRVGVTPATASEHVGILREAGLAASVRDRNTVLHVLTPLGASLLTANGCGRQ
;
A
#
# COMPACT_ATOMS: atom_id res chain seq x y z
N MET A 1 29.90 15.93 -9.65
CA MET A 1 28.80 16.75 -10.20
C MET A 1 28.94 16.88 -11.74
N THR A 2 28.93 15.77 -12.48
CA THR A 2 29.27 15.78 -13.92
C THR A 2 28.19 15.11 -14.77
N VAL A 3 26.92 15.42 -14.50
CA VAL A 3 25.78 14.93 -15.30
C VAL A 3 25.23 16.01 -16.24
N LEU A 4 25.57 17.29 -16.00
CA LEU A 4 24.96 18.42 -16.73
C LEU A 4 25.77 18.94 -17.93
N ALA A 5 26.96 18.41 -18.22
CA ALA A 5 27.83 18.93 -19.30
C ALA A 5 27.21 18.83 -20.70
N ARG A 6 26.14 18.05 -20.87
CA ARG A 6 25.37 17.89 -22.11
C ARG A 6 23.89 18.28 -22.00
N ALA A 7 23.50 19.01 -20.94
CA ALA A 7 22.13 19.48 -20.84
C ALA A 7 21.81 20.48 -21.97
N PRO A 8 20.66 20.36 -22.65
CA PRO A 8 20.19 21.35 -23.60
C PRO A 8 20.19 22.75 -22.98
N ARG A 9 20.46 23.80 -23.79
CA ARG A 9 20.57 25.17 -23.26
C ARG A 9 19.30 25.65 -22.54
N TRP A 10 18.12 25.15 -22.90
CA TRP A 10 16.85 25.47 -22.23
C TRP A 10 16.78 24.95 -20.78
N LEU A 11 17.63 24.00 -20.40
CA LEU A 11 17.69 23.39 -19.07
C LEU A 11 18.62 24.16 -18.10
N ARG A 12 19.42 25.11 -18.61
CA ARG A 12 20.37 25.89 -17.79
C ARG A 12 19.69 26.71 -16.69
N PRO A 13 18.61 27.48 -16.97
CA PRO A 13 17.90 28.22 -15.92
C PRO A 13 17.41 27.32 -14.77
N LEU A 14 17.01 26.09 -15.07
CA LEU A 14 16.63 25.10 -14.05
C LEU A 14 17.85 24.59 -13.26
N ALA A 15 18.96 24.30 -13.95
CA ALA A 15 20.20 23.85 -13.33
C ALA A 15 20.83 24.91 -12.41
N ASP A 16 20.72 26.18 -12.79
CA ASP A 16 21.22 27.33 -12.05
C ASP A 16 20.26 27.76 -10.92
N GLY A 17 19.09 27.13 -10.81
CA GLY A 17 18.11 27.38 -9.77
C GLY A 17 17.36 28.71 -9.94
N GLU A 18 17.23 29.22 -11.17
CA GLU A 18 16.53 30.47 -11.43
C GLU A 18 15.07 30.41 -10.96
N PRO A 19 14.59 31.34 -10.11
CA PRO A 19 13.26 31.29 -9.53
C PRO A 19 12.12 31.17 -10.55
N ALA A 20 12.20 31.93 -11.65
CA ALA A 20 11.17 31.91 -12.69
C ALA A 20 11.09 30.56 -13.43
N ALA A 21 12.23 29.93 -13.67
CA ALA A 21 12.28 28.62 -14.31
C ALA A 21 11.72 27.52 -13.39
N LEU A 22 12.08 27.56 -12.10
CA LEU A 22 11.54 26.66 -11.08
C LEU A 22 10.03 26.85 -10.89
N GLU A 23 9.54 28.08 -10.89
CA GLU A 23 8.11 28.38 -10.80
C GLU A 23 7.35 27.85 -12.01
N PHE A 24 7.89 28.04 -13.22
CA PHE A 24 7.32 27.49 -14.44
C PHE A 24 7.25 25.96 -14.40
N LEU A 25 8.33 25.28 -13.99
CA LEU A 25 8.34 23.84 -13.81
C LEU A 25 7.31 23.39 -12.78
N GLY A 26 7.23 24.08 -11.64
CA GLY A 26 6.23 23.82 -10.61
C GLY A 26 4.80 23.91 -11.15
N LYS A 27 4.48 24.94 -11.95
CA LYS A 27 3.19 25.09 -12.62
C LYS A 27 2.90 23.96 -13.60
N ALA A 28 3.89 23.57 -14.42
CA ALA A 28 3.75 22.47 -15.37
C ALA A 28 3.50 21.12 -14.67
N LEU A 29 4.23 20.84 -13.58
CA LEU A 29 4.06 19.63 -12.78
C LEU A 29 2.68 19.60 -12.09
N HIS A 30 2.20 20.72 -11.54
CA HIS A 30 0.85 20.80 -10.98
C HIS A 30 -0.22 20.59 -12.06
N GLY A 31 -0.06 21.20 -13.23
CA GLY A 31 -0.97 21.00 -14.37
C GLY A 31 -1.04 19.53 -14.79
N TYR A 32 0.11 18.86 -14.91
CA TYR A 32 0.18 17.44 -15.19
C TYR A 32 -0.46 16.60 -14.08
N PHE A 33 -0.18 16.91 -12.81
CA PHE A 33 -0.79 16.21 -11.68
C PHE A 33 -2.32 16.28 -11.75
N HIS A 34 -2.89 17.48 -11.92
CA HIS A 34 -4.34 17.64 -11.98
C HIS A 34 -4.97 16.93 -13.18
N ALA A 35 -4.32 16.95 -14.34
CA ALA A 35 -4.85 16.34 -15.55
C ALA A 35 -4.72 14.81 -15.55
N ALA A 36 -3.57 14.27 -15.11
CA ALA A 36 -3.22 12.87 -15.32
C ALA A 36 -3.26 12.01 -14.05
N LEU A 37 -3.01 12.59 -12.88
CA LEU A 37 -2.85 11.83 -11.64
C LEU A 37 -3.99 12.04 -10.64
N ALA A 38 -4.53 13.25 -10.53
CA ALA A 38 -5.58 13.59 -9.57
C ALA A 38 -6.80 12.65 -9.64
N PRO A 39 -7.31 12.25 -10.82
CA PRO A 39 -8.42 11.28 -10.91
C PRO A 39 -8.11 9.91 -10.29
N HIS A 40 -6.84 9.50 -10.30
CA HIS A 40 -6.38 8.20 -9.81
C HIS A 40 -5.71 8.29 -8.43
N TRP A 41 -5.56 9.49 -7.88
CA TRP A 41 -4.81 9.74 -6.65
C TRP A 41 -5.33 8.98 -5.42
N PRO A 42 -6.66 8.81 -5.22
CA PRO A 42 -7.17 7.96 -4.13
C PRO A 42 -6.68 6.51 -4.21
N ALA A 43 -6.61 5.94 -5.42
CA ALA A 43 -6.13 4.57 -5.61
C ALA A 43 -4.62 4.46 -5.34
N VAL A 44 -3.84 5.44 -5.83
CA VAL A 44 -2.40 5.54 -5.54
C VAL A 44 -2.16 5.61 -4.02
N ARG A 45 -2.90 6.47 -3.32
CA ARG A 45 -2.81 6.57 -1.85
C ARG A 45 -3.15 5.27 -1.15
N ALA A 46 -4.23 4.59 -1.55
CA ALA A 46 -4.63 3.32 -0.95
C ALA A 46 -3.54 2.25 -1.08
N GLN A 47 -2.84 2.19 -2.22
CA GLN A 47 -1.73 1.26 -2.42
C GLN A 47 -0.53 1.57 -1.52
N ILE A 48 -0.16 2.85 -1.40
CA ILE A 48 0.91 3.28 -0.52
C ILE A 48 0.59 2.96 0.93
N GLU A 49 -0.63 3.22 1.39
CA GLU A 49 -1.04 2.91 2.77
C GLU A 49 -1.09 1.40 3.04
N ALA A 50 -1.54 0.59 2.07
CA ALA A 50 -1.52 -0.86 2.19
C ALA A 50 -0.09 -1.41 2.32
N ASP A 51 0.84 -0.89 1.51
CA ASP A 51 2.25 -1.26 1.59
C ASP A 51 2.86 -0.86 2.96
N ARG A 52 2.64 0.38 3.41
CA ARG A 52 3.08 0.86 4.73
C ARG A 52 2.56 -0.03 5.86
N ALA A 53 1.30 -0.48 5.78
CA ALA A 53 0.73 -1.39 6.77
C ALA A 53 1.42 -2.76 6.78
N VAL A 54 1.83 -3.29 5.64
CA VAL A 54 2.64 -4.52 5.55
C VAL A 54 4.00 -4.30 6.23
N ARG A 55 4.70 -3.23 5.84
CA ARG A 55 6.03 -2.88 6.39
C ARG A 55 5.99 -2.68 7.91
N ALA A 56 4.97 -1.98 8.42
CA ALA A 56 4.79 -1.78 9.85
C ALA A 56 4.60 -3.11 10.61
N ARG A 57 3.84 -4.06 10.03
CA ARG A 57 3.65 -5.39 10.64
C ARG A 57 4.93 -6.21 10.67
N GLU A 58 5.75 -6.16 9.63
CA GLU A 58 7.05 -6.85 9.61
C GLU A 58 7.99 -6.28 10.66
N MET A 59 8.09 -4.94 10.73
CA MET A 59 8.88 -4.23 11.74
C MET A 59 8.46 -4.64 13.16
N LEU A 60 7.15 -4.68 13.44
CA LEU A 60 6.64 -5.07 14.75
C LEU A 60 6.90 -6.54 15.10
N ARG A 61 6.96 -7.43 14.10
CA ARG A 61 7.12 -8.89 14.31
C ARG A 61 8.57 -9.32 14.48
N GLY A 62 9.49 -8.74 13.71
CA GLY A 62 10.88 -9.19 13.67
C GLY A 62 11.88 -8.07 13.47
N GLY A 63 11.48 -6.83 13.80
CA GLY A 63 12.34 -5.67 13.73
C GLY A 63 12.79 -5.32 12.32
N VAL A 64 13.95 -4.69 12.24
CA VAL A 64 14.54 -4.18 10.99
C VAL A 64 14.85 -5.33 10.03
N ASP A 65 15.35 -6.46 10.52
CA ASP A 65 15.66 -7.62 9.68
C ASP A 65 14.43 -8.15 8.94
N ALA A 66 13.29 -8.29 9.63
CA ALA A 66 12.05 -8.73 9.01
C ALA A 66 11.52 -7.71 8.00
N LEU A 67 11.59 -6.41 8.33
CA LEU A 67 11.20 -5.33 7.42
C LEU A 67 12.02 -5.36 6.13
N LEU A 68 13.35 -5.41 6.24
CA LEU A 68 14.26 -5.34 5.09
C LEU A 68 14.21 -6.63 4.26
N SER A 69 14.04 -7.79 4.90
CA SER A 69 13.83 -9.07 4.21
C SER A 69 12.54 -9.08 3.38
N GLY A 70 11.52 -8.34 3.81
CA GLY A 70 10.23 -8.25 3.13
C GLY A 70 10.22 -7.39 1.86
N LEU A 71 11.29 -6.62 1.59
CA LEU A 71 11.38 -5.70 0.43
C LEU A 71 11.73 -6.42 -0.90
N GLY A 72 11.90 -7.74 -0.86
CA GLY A 72 12.14 -8.56 -2.05
C GLY A 72 10.98 -8.53 -3.06
N PRO A 73 11.24 -8.90 -4.34
CA PRO A 73 12.49 -9.47 -4.84
C PRO A 73 13.53 -8.44 -5.31
N SER A 74 13.16 -7.16 -5.43
CA SER A 74 14.04 -6.10 -5.98
C SER A 74 15.19 -5.69 -5.04
N LEU A 75 15.03 -5.98 -3.75
CA LEU A 75 15.98 -5.71 -2.68
C LEU A 75 16.30 -7.04 -1.98
N ARG A 76 17.58 -7.27 -1.69
CA ARG A 76 18.05 -8.46 -0.97
C ARG A 76 18.72 -8.03 0.31
N TRP A 77 18.11 -8.41 1.43
CA TRP A 77 18.71 -8.18 2.74
C TRP A 77 19.72 -9.28 3.05
N ARG A 78 20.98 -8.88 3.26
CA ARG A 78 22.08 -9.73 3.73
C ARG A 78 22.76 -9.00 4.88
N PRO A 79 22.23 -9.13 6.10
CA PRO A 79 22.65 -8.30 7.22
C PRO A 79 24.19 -8.23 7.33
N PRO A 80 24.78 -7.03 7.44
CA PRO A 80 24.14 -5.71 7.62
C PRO A 80 23.90 -4.92 6.30
N VAL A 81 23.97 -5.58 5.14
CA VAL A 81 23.95 -4.95 3.81
C VAL A 81 22.62 -5.19 3.09
N LEU A 82 22.05 -4.13 2.50
CA LEU A 82 20.89 -4.20 1.62
C LEU A 82 21.35 -4.05 0.18
N GLU A 83 21.27 -5.14 -0.60
CA GLU A 83 21.70 -5.19 -1.99
C GLU A 83 20.54 -4.91 -2.94
N THR A 84 20.80 -4.21 -4.04
CA THR A 84 19.85 -4.04 -5.14
C THR A 84 20.56 -4.02 -6.49
N ALA A 85 19.87 -4.47 -7.54
CA ALA A 85 20.39 -4.44 -8.90
C ALA A 85 20.30 -3.00 -9.44
N TYR A 86 21.41 -2.27 -9.41
CA TYR A 86 21.51 -0.90 -9.90
C TYR A 86 22.38 -0.83 -11.17
N PRO A 87 22.14 0.11 -12.12
CA PRO A 87 22.91 0.19 -13.36
C PRO A 87 24.43 0.42 -13.22
N PHE A 88 24.90 0.81 -12.02
CA PHE A 88 26.30 0.95 -11.70
C PHE A 88 26.58 0.45 -10.29
N ASP A 89 27.80 -0.04 -10.07
CA ASP A 89 28.25 -0.51 -8.76
C ASP A 89 28.52 0.68 -7.83
N ARG A 90 27.88 0.68 -6.67
CA ARG A 90 28.02 1.74 -5.66
C ARG A 90 27.59 1.23 -4.29
N ASP A 91 28.46 1.47 -3.32
CA ASP A 91 28.13 1.33 -1.90
C ASP A 91 27.65 2.66 -1.30
N LEU A 92 26.56 2.59 -0.54
CA LEU A 92 26.09 3.70 0.28
C LEU A 92 26.21 3.33 1.75
N ARG A 93 27.13 3.99 2.46
CA ARG A 93 27.29 3.83 3.89
C ARG A 93 26.33 4.77 4.63
N LEU A 94 25.53 4.21 5.54
CA LEU A 94 24.58 5.00 6.32
C LEU A 94 25.29 5.78 7.44
N ASP A 95 26.37 5.22 8.01
CA ASP A 95 27.18 5.86 9.06
C ASP A 95 26.35 6.46 10.20
N GLY A 96 25.30 5.74 10.62
CA GLY A 96 24.41 6.17 11.70
C GLY A 96 23.30 7.15 11.31
N ARG A 97 23.29 7.67 10.07
CA ARG A 97 22.27 8.62 9.57
C ARG A 97 20.87 8.00 9.41
N GLY A 98 20.76 6.68 9.48
CA GLY A 98 19.52 5.95 9.22
C GLY A 98 19.22 5.83 7.72
N LEU A 99 18.06 5.25 7.42
CA LEU A 99 17.57 5.04 6.06
C LEU A 99 16.07 5.33 6.00
N LEU A 100 15.66 6.28 5.16
CA LEU A 100 14.26 6.54 4.88
C LEU A 100 13.77 5.64 3.75
N LEU A 101 12.77 4.81 4.04
CA LEU A 101 12.11 3.97 3.04
C LEU A 101 10.92 4.72 2.44
N LEU A 102 10.99 5.04 1.15
CA LEU A 102 9.94 5.73 0.41
C LEU A 102 9.25 4.79 -0.59
N PRO A 103 8.04 4.26 -0.29
CA PRO A 103 7.29 3.46 -1.25
C PRO A 103 6.85 4.32 -2.44
N SER A 104 6.90 3.78 -3.65
CA SER A 104 6.48 4.48 -4.86
C SER A 104 5.76 3.57 -5.85
N VAL A 105 4.60 4.02 -6.34
CA VAL A 105 3.87 3.41 -7.46
C VAL A 105 4.54 3.71 -8.81
N PHE A 106 5.33 4.78 -8.88
CA PHE A 106 6.00 5.25 -10.10
C PHE A 106 7.40 4.65 -10.26
N CYS A 107 8.00 4.11 -9.20
CA CYS A 107 9.27 3.38 -9.25
C CYS A 107 9.07 2.02 -9.94
N TRP A 108 9.61 1.86 -11.15
CA TRP A 108 9.49 0.64 -11.94
C TRP A 108 10.75 -0.23 -11.83
N GLN A 109 10.58 -1.48 -11.38
CA GLN A 109 11.59 -2.56 -11.31
C GLN A 109 12.80 -2.34 -10.39
N THR A 110 13.41 -1.17 -10.41
CA THR A 110 14.67 -0.90 -9.69
C THR A 110 14.50 0.23 -8.67
N PRO A 111 14.83 -0.01 -7.38
CA PRO A 111 14.86 1.04 -6.37
C PRO A 111 15.79 2.18 -6.75
N ILE A 112 15.43 3.40 -6.35
CA ILE A 112 16.22 4.60 -6.61
C ILE A 112 16.73 5.13 -5.27
N THR A 113 18.05 5.31 -5.16
CA THR A 113 18.65 6.00 -4.02
C THR A 113 18.86 7.47 -4.37
N LEU A 114 18.35 8.35 -3.51
CA LEU A 114 18.67 9.77 -3.59
C LEU A 114 19.93 10.00 -2.76
N THR A 115 21.08 10.06 -3.44
CA THR A 115 22.37 10.34 -2.80
C THR A 115 22.64 11.83 -2.78
N ASP A 116 22.27 12.45 -1.67
CA ASP A 116 22.83 13.70 -1.20
C ASP A 116 23.59 13.40 0.11
N PRO A 117 24.90 13.68 0.20
CA PRO A 117 25.69 13.38 1.39
C PRO A 117 25.20 14.13 2.63
N ASP A 118 24.59 15.31 2.45
CA ASP A 118 24.14 16.19 3.54
C ASP A 118 22.71 15.89 4.00
N LEU A 119 21.98 15.02 3.27
CA LEU A 119 20.62 14.63 3.61
C LEU A 119 20.55 13.17 4.11
N PRO A 120 19.49 12.83 4.89
CA PRO A 120 19.23 11.43 5.25
C PRO A 120 19.13 10.56 3.98
N PRO A 121 19.85 9.43 3.93
CA PRO A 121 19.73 8.47 2.83
C PRO A 121 18.26 8.07 2.58
N VAL A 122 17.77 8.25 1.36
CA VAL A 122 16.42 7.84 0.96
C VAL A 122 16.50 6.70 -0.05
N LEU A 123 15.81 5.59 0.25
CA LEU A 123 15.58 4.49 -0.67
C LEU A 123 14.13 4.52 -1.16
N VAL A 124 13.96 4.89 -2.42
CA VAL A 124 12.68 4.78 -3.12
C VAL A 124 12.53 3.36 -3.64
N TYR A 125 11.49 2.64 -3.24
CA TYR A 125 11.28 1.24 -3.65
C TYR A 125 9.90 1.03 -4.30
N PRO A 126 9.77 0.04 -5.20
CA PRO A 126 8.49 -0.25 -5.84
C PRO A 126 7.52 -0.87 -4.81
N VAL A 127 6.30 -0.33 -4.74
CA VAL A 127 5.22 -1.04 -4.03
C VAL A 127 4.86 -2.32 -4.77
N ALA A 128 4.43 -3.36 -4.04
CA ALA A 128 3.93 -4.59 -4.64
C ALA A 128 2.71 -4.29 -5.54
N ARG A 129 2.90 -4.36 -6.86
CA ARG A 129 1.89 -3.91 -7.82
C ARG A 129 0.85 -5.00 -8.07
N SER A 130 -0.43 -4.66 -7.90
CA SER A 130 -1.47 -5.25 -8.74
C SER A 130 -1.40 -4.55 -10.10
N TYR A 131 -1.26 -5.31 -11.19
CA TYR A 131 -1.09 -4.88 -12.59
C TYR A 131 -2.26 -4.04 -13.16
N ARG A 132 -3.20 -3.60 -12.30
CA ARG A 132 -4.49 -3.00 -12.69
C ARG A 132 -4.78 -1.65 -12.04
N TRP A 133 -3.83 -1.05 -11.34
CA TRP A 133 -4.10 0.18 -10.55
C TRP A 133 -4.50 1.40 -11.39
N TRP A 134 -4.07 1.44 -12.67
CA TRP A 134 -4.43 2.49 -13.63
C TRP A 134 -5.67 2.16 -14.46
N LEU A 135 -6.16 0.90 -14.41
CA LEU A 135 -7.41 0.60 -15.06
C LEU A 135 -8.49 1.39 -14.32
N PRO A 136 -9.47 1.96 -15.04
CA PRO A 136 -10.65 2.51 -14.39
C PRO A 136 -11.13 1.44 -13.41
N GLN A 137 -11.09 1.75 -12.11
CA GLN A 137 -11.88 0.97 -11.17
C GLN A 137 -13.27 0.99 -11.78
N GLN A 138 -13.81 -0.19 -12.12
CA GLN A 138 -15.17 -0.22 -12.62
C GLN A 138 -16.03 0.37 -11.49
N THR A 139 -16.40 1.64 -11.65
CA THR A 139 -17.40 2.35 -10.87
C THR A 139 -18.74 1.76 -11.28
N GLY A 140 -18.95 0.52 -10.89
CA GLY A 140 -20.16 -0.26 -11.06
C GLY A 140 -20.34 -1.05 -9.76
N PRO A 141 -21.48 -0.91 -9.08
CA PRO A 141 -21.74 -1.71 -7.90
C PRO A 141 -22.00 -3.13 -8.39
N GLU A 142 -21.05 -4.04 -8.24
CA GLU A 142 -21.37 -5.46 -8.22
C GLU A 142 -21.02 -6.02 -6.83
N PRO A 143 -21.94 -5.83 -5.85
CA PRO A 143 -22.01 -6.66 -4.65
C PRO A 143 -21.92 -8.17 -4.95
N ARG A 144 -22.11 -8.58 -6.21
CA ARG A 144 -22.09 -9.97 -6.64
C ARG A 144 -20.70 -10.54 -6.90
N THR A 145 -19.64 -9.76 -7.12
CA THR A 145 -18.30 -10.38 -7.34
C THR A 145 -17.81 -11.10 -6.09
N LEU A 146 -17.93 -10.45 -4.93
CA LEU A 146 -17.61 -11.09 -3.65
C LEU A 146 -18.60 -12.21 -3.31
N ALA A 147 -19.89 -12.04 -3.63
CA ALA A 147 -20.89 -13.08 -3.45
C ALA A 147 -20.69 -14.28 -4.40
N ARG A 148 -20.07 -14.12 -5.56
CA ARG A 148 -19.69 -15.21 -6.47
C ARG A 148 -18.46 -15.96 -5.98
N LEU A 149 -17.52 -15.26 -5.35
CA LEU A 149 -16.31 -15.86 -4.80
C LEU A 149 -16.59 -16.60 -3.48
N LEU A 150 -17.29 -15.95 -2.56
CA LEU A 150 -17.52 -16.45 -1.21
C LEU A 150 -18.93 -17.03 -1.05
N GLY A 151 -19.84 -16.91 -2.01
CA GLY A 151 -21.26 -17.13 -1.74
C GLY A 151 -21.89 -15.94 -1.02
N HIS A 152 -23.21 -15.79 -1.19
CA HIS A 152 -23.95 -14.61 -0.74
C HIS A 152 -23.88 -14.42 0.78
N GLY A 153 -24.18 -15.45 1.58
CA GLY A 153 -24.19 -15.34 3.04
C GLY A 153 -22.84 -14.93 3.64
N ARG A 154 -21.74 -15.55 3.18
CA ARG A 154 -20.38 -15.20 3.64
C ARG A 154 -19.95 -13.81 3.21
N ALA A 155 -20.31 -13.36 2.00
CA ALA A 155 -20.01 -12.01 1.55
C ALA A 155 -20.73 -10.93 2.38
N VAL A 156 -22.00 -11.17 2.73
CA VAL A 156 -22.79 -10.26 3.57
C VAL A 156 -22.28 -10.24 5.01
N VAL A 157 -21.97 -11.42 5.58
CA VAL A 157 -21.37 -11.52 6.91
C VAL A 157 -20.01 -10.82 6.96
N LEU A 158 -19.14 -11.02 5.96
CA LEU A 158 -17.82 -10.36 5.91
C LEU A 158 -17.96 -8.83 5.95
N ARG A 159 -18.92 -8.25 5.23
CA ARG A 159 -19.20 -6.80 5.30
C ARG A 159 -19.72 -6.36 6.67
N ALA A 160 -20.57 -7.17 7.31
CA ALA A 160 -21.11 -6.83 8.61
C ALA A 160 -20.03 -6.74 9.71
N LEU A 161 -18.87 -7.39 9.51
CA LEU A 161 -17.73 -7.39 10.43
C LEU A 161 -16.83 -6.15 10.30
N GLU A 162 -17.10 -5.23 9.37
CA GLU A 162 -16.26 -4.04 9.12
C GLU A 162 -16.03 -3.20 10.38
N ASP A 163 -17.06 -3.05 11.22
CA ASP A 163 -17.00 -2.32 12.49
C ASP A 163 -16.77 -3.22 13.72
N GLY A 164 -16.57 -4.53 13.52
CA GLY A 164 -16.55 -5.52 14.59
C GLY A 164 -17.94 -5.82 15.16
N CYS A 165 -18.29 -7.09 15.33
CA CYS A 165 -19.62 -7.50 15.81
C CYS A 165 -19.59 -8.80 16.60
N THR A 166 -20.46 -8.95 17.58
CA THR A 166 -20.80 -10.25 18.17
C THR A 166 -21.61 -11.10 17.19
N THR A 167 -21.63 -12.42 17.38
CA THR A 167 -22.44 -13.33 16.53
C THR A 167 -23.93 -12.94 16.51
N SER A 168 -24.48 -12.51 17.64
CA SER A 168 -25.88 -12.06 17.73
C SER A 168 -26.13 -10.78 16.94
N GLU A 169 -25.17 -9.85 16.93
CA GLU A 169 -25.26 -8.63 16.12
C GLU A 169 -25.15 -8.93 14.63
N VAL A 170 -24.27 -9.85 14.24
CA VAL A 170 -24.19 -10.34 12.85
C VAL A 170 -25.52 -10.94 12.41
N ALA A 171 -26.08 -11.85 13.21
CA ALA A 171 -27.37 -12.49 12.91
C ALA A 171 -28.48 -11.46 12.67
N ARG A 172 -28.56 -10.45 13.55
CA ARG A 172 -29.52 -9.35 13.44
C ARG A 172 -29.29 -8.46 12.21
N ARG A 173 -28.03 -8.07 11.93
CA ARG A 173 -27.68 -7.19 10.80
C ARG A 173 -27.90 -7.86 9.44
N VAL A 174 -27.67 -9.17 9.37
CA VAL A 174 -27.75 -9.97 8.13
C VAL A 174 -29.14 -10.60 7.94
N GLY A 175 -29.98 -10.68 8.98
CA GLY A 175 -31.31 -11.27 8.90
C GLY A 175 -31.29 -12.81 8.87
N VAL A 176 -30.33 -13.43 9.55
CA VAL A 176 -30.17 -14.89 9.62
C VAL A 176 -30.19 -15.39 11.06
N THR A 177 -30.29 -16.71 11.25
CA THR A 177 -30.24 -17.30 12.59
C THR A 177 -28.85 -17.14 13.23
N PRO A 178 -28.73 -17.11 14.57
CA PRO A 178 -27.43 -17.12 15.25
C PRO A 178 -26.54 -18.30 14.87
N ALA A 179 -27.14 -19.47 14.62
CA ALA A 179 -26.42 -20.66 14.17
C ALA A 179 -25.79 -20.44 12.78
N THR A 180 -26.57 -19.94 11.81
CA THR A 180 -26.08 -19.62 10.46
C THR A 180 -25.02 -18.50 10.49
N ALA A 181 -25.21 -17.49 11.33
CA ALA A 181 -24.21 -16.44 11.52
C ALA A 181 -22.90 -17.01 12.10
N SER A 182 -22.99 -17.89 13.09
CA SER A 182 -21.83 -18.55 13.69
C SER A 182 -21.09 -19.42 12.69
N GLU A 183 -21.80 -20.18 11.86
CA GLU A 183 -21.24 -21.01 10.80
C GLU A 183 -20.46 -20.16 9.77
N HIS A 184 -21.08 -19.10 9.25
CA HIS A 184 -20.41 -18.21 8.30
C HIS A 184 -19.18 -17.52 8.89
N VAL A 185 -19.27 -17.04 10.13
CA VAL A 185 -18.13 -16.46 10.85
C VAL A 185 -17.03 -17.51 11.07
N GLY A 186 -17.39 -18.75 11.41
CA GLY A 186 -16.47 -19.87 11.56
C GLY A 186 -15.68 -20.13 10.28
N ILE A 187 -16.36 -20.26 9.14
CA ILE A 187 -15.73 -20.47 7.84
C ILE A 187 -14.83 -19.29 7.46
N LEU A 188 -15.28 -18.05 7.68
CA LEU A 188 -14.47 -16.86 7.40
C LEU A 188 -13.24 -16.79 8.31
N ARG A 189 -13.35 -17.24 9.55
CA ARG A 189 -12.23 -17.35 10.50
C ARG A 189 -11.24 -18.43 10.09
N GLU A 190 -11.71 -19.61 9.68
CA GLU A 190 -10.88 -20.70 9.16
C GLU A 190 -10.15 -20.30 7.88
N ALA A 191 -10.80 -19.51 7.02
CA ALA A 191 -10.20 -18.92 5.83
C ALA A 191 -9.26 -17.73 6.13
N GLY A 192 -9.08 -17.35 7.41
CA GLY A 192 -8.22 -16.24 7.82
C GLY A 192 -8.74 -14.85 7.46
N LEU A 193 -10.03 -14.70 7.12
CA LEU A 193 -10.69 -13.44 6.76
C LEU A 193 -11.29 -12.72 7.98
N ALA A 194 -11.58 -13.46 9.05
CA ALA A 194 -12.07 -12.94 10.31
C ALA A 194 -11.24 -13.47 11.49
N ALA A 195 -11.22 -12.72 12.59
CA ALA A 195 -10.66 -13.13 13.87
C ALA A 195 -11.68 -12.90 14.98
N SER A 196 -11.63 -13.74 16.01
CA SER A 196 -12.45 -13.59 17.19
C SER A 196 -11.60 -13.06 18.34
N VAL A 197 -12.02 -11.96 18.94
CA VAL A 197 -11.38 -11.33 20.09
C VAL A 197 -12.38 -11.35 21.24
N ARG A 198 -11.95 -11.85 22.39
CA ARG A 198 -12.77 -11.82 23.60
C ARG A 198 -12.64 -10.45 24.24
N ASP A 199 -13.76 -9.74 24.34
CA ASP A 199 -13.88 -8.48 25.06
C ASP A 199 -14.75 -8.70 26.30
N ARG A 200 -14.11 -8.79 27.46
CA ARG A 200 -14.77 -9.13 28.74
C ARG A 200 -15.61 -10.41 28.64
N ASN A 201 -16.94 -10.26 28.70
CA ASN A 201 -17.90 -11.36 28.67
C ASN A 201 -18.51 -11.60 27.28
N THR A 202 -18.02 -10.93 26.23
CA THR A 202 -18.49 -11.07 24.86
C THR A 202 -17.36 -11.44 23.91
N VAL A 203 -17.72 -12.08 22.80
CA VAL A 203 -16.77 -12.39 21.72
C VAL A 203 -17.13 -11.50 20.53
N LEU A 204 -16.19 -10.64 20.15
CA LEU A 204 -16.28 -9.81 18.97
C LEU A 204 -15.57 -10.48 17.81
N HIS A 205 -16.22 -10.49 16.66
CA HIS A 205 -15.62 -10.91 15.40
C HIS A 205 -15.22 -9.67 14.63
N VAL A 206 -13.96 -9.62 14.24
CA VAL A 206 -13.35 -8.50 13.52
C VAL A 206 -12.72 -8.98 12.24
N LEU A 207 -12.59 -8.10 11.26
CA LEU A 207 -11.85 -8.42 10.05
C LEU A 207 -10.35 -8.57 10.35
N THR A 208 -9.74 -9.57 9.73
CA THR A 208 -8.28 -9.60 9.60
C THR A 208 -7.84 -8.59 8.54
N PRO A 209 -6.54 -8.23 8.47
CA PRO A 209 -6.04 -7.42 7.36
C PRO A 209 -6.35 -8.00 5.97
N LEU A 210 -6.40 -9.33 5.85
CA LEU A 210 -6.78 -10.01 4.60
C LEU A 210 -8.28 -9.79 4.29
N GLY A 211 -9.15 -9.96 5.28
CA GLY A 211 -10.59 -9.71 5.13
C GLY A 211 -10.91 -8.26 4.78
N ALA A 212 -10.24 -7.30 5.43
CA ALA A 212 -10.37 -5.88 5.13
C ALA A 212 -9.89 -5.55 3.71
N SER A 213 -8.71 -6.04 3.31
CA SER A 213 -8.17 -5.84 1.96
C SER A 213 -9.10 -6.41 0.88
N LEU A 214 -9.72 -7.56 1.14
CA LEU A 214 -10.68 -8.19 0.23
C LEU A 214 -11.95 -7.34 0.09
N LEU A 215 -12.44 -6.73 1.17
CA LEU A 215 -13.57 -5.80 1.11
C LEU A 215 -13.21 -4.53 0.35
N THR A 216 -12.07 -3.90 0.64
CA THR A 216 -11.63 -2.68 -0.05
C THR A 216 -11.44 -2.92 -1.56
N ALA A 217 -10.87 -4.07 -1.94
CA ALA A 217 -10.71 -4.44 -3.35
C ALA A 217 -12.04 -4.73 -4.08
N ASN A 218 -13.14 -4.99 -3.34
CA ASN A 218 -14.46 -5.35 -3.88
C ASN A 218 -15.57 -4.38 -3.43
N GLY A 219 -15.18 -3.22 -2.89
CA GLY A 219 -16.07 -2.29 -2.20
C GLY A 219 -15.72 -0.84 -2.52
N CYS A 220 -15.96 -0.41 -3.76
CA CYS A 220 -16.13 1.01 -4.04
C CYS A 220 -17.64 1.30 -4.10
N GLY A 221 -18.15 1.85 -3.00
CA GLY A 221 -19.56 2.21 -2.85
C GLY A 221 -19.89 2.55 -1.40
N ARG A 222 -19.32 3.63 -0.86
CA ARG A 222 -19.96 4.40 0.21
C ARG A 222 -20.20 5.80 -0.32
N GLN A 223 -21.49 6.02 -0.64
CA GLN A 223 -22.23 7.26 -0.90
C GLN A 223 -21.61 8.30 -1.84
#